data_AF-A0A1Y1UJ29-F1
#
_entry.id   AF-A0A1Y1UJ29-F1
#
_cell.length_a   1.000
_cell.length_b   1.000
_cell.length_c   1.000
_cell.angle_alpha   90.00
_cell.angle_beta   90.00
_cell.angle_gamma   90.00
#
_symmetry.space_group_name_H-M   'P 1'
#
loop_
_entity.id
_entity.type
_entity.pdbx_description
1 polymer ?
#
loop_
_entity_poly.entity_id
_entity_poly.type
_entity_poly.pdbx_seq_one_letter_code
_entity_poly.pdbx_strand_id
1 'polypeptide(L)'
;MEKIIIVLIYFTLFITLIDVVKSTPLGGEYVGSYQYTNFTLNDIREMKTIPCKEDSECPDYSRGCELFTLYNGQNDVEYKLCDMTFICHKNETCLSLYNASVYYINVRGIEYGISFVNNNTLEHKEIENKDKIILHSCNDEMYKHNLCDTETCLMTENCYSGQCIHQTCMINSENPSYMCRIDWLKDEEKPAMLCKMANGEPCSEDEDCDQINVCDSRFDVCASPLVAEGRGKRDYFFIIGVAITIIIILVIIAVVTLFVMSCIYVAIDELKNILFNISDDYRQLENN
;
A
#
# COMPACT_ATOMS: atom_id res chain seq x y z
N MET A 1 -30.81 18.73 -29.06
CA MET A 1 -30.24 19.48 -27.92
C MET A 1 -30.04 18.57 -26.71
N GLU A 2 -31.08 17.83 -26.31
CA GLU A 2 -31.06 16.88 -25.18
C GLU A 2 -29.94 15.82 -25.25
N LYS A 3 -29.70 15.21 -26.42
CA LYS A 3 -28.62 14.21 -26.61
C LYS A 3 -27.20 14.78 -26.39
N ILE A 4 -26.99 16.07 -26.66
CA ILE A 4 -25.67 16.72 -26.51
C ILE A 4 -25.40 16.99 -25.03
N ILE A 5 -26.43 17.38 -24.27
CA ILE A 5 -26.34 17.62 -22.82
C ILE A 5 -25.95 16.34 -22.09
N ILE A 6 -26.55 15.20 -22.47
CA ILE A 6 -26.25 13.90 -21.87
C ILE A 6 -24.78 13.51 -22.09
N VAL A 7 -24.26 13.67 -23.32
CA VAL A 7 -22.85 13.34 -23.64
C VAL A 7 -21.87 14.22 -22.84
N LEU A 8 -22.18 15.52 -22.69
CA LEU A 8 -21.36 16.43 -21.92
C LEU A 8 -21.30 16.05 -20.43
N ILE A 9 -22.43 15.63 -19.85
CA ILE A 9 -22.51 15.17 -18.45
C ILE A 9 -21.66 13.90 -18.23
N TYR A 10 -21.72 12.94 -19.16
CA TYR A 10 -20.88 11.74 -19.06
C TYR A 10 -19.39 12.06 -19.19
N PHE A 11 -19.03 12.99 -20.07
CA PHE A 11 -17.65 13.38 -20.26
C PHE A 11 -17.08 14.12 -19.04
N THR A 12 -17.84 15.03 -18.42
CA THR A 12 -17.41 15.69 -17.18
C THR A 12 -17.33 14.71 -16.02
N LEU A 13 -18.30 13.80 -15.86
CA LEU A 13 -18.22 12.73 -14.85
C LEU A 13 -16.96 11.88 -15.03
N PHE A 14 -16.64 11.50 -16.27
CA PHE A 14 -15.44 10.72 -16.59
C PHE A 14 -14.15 11.47 -16.25
N ILE A 15 -14.04 12.76 -16.57
CA ILE A 15 -12.89 13.59 -16.19
C ILE A 15 -12.78 13.71 -14.68
N THR A 16 -13.87 14.02 -13.97
CA THR A 16 -13.85 14.12 -12.51
C THR A 16 -13.49 12.79 -11.85
N LEU A 17 -13.89 11.66 -12.44
CA LEU A 17 -13.48 10.33 -11.98
C LEU A 17 -11.97 10.12 -12.15
N ILE A 18 -11.38 10.54 -13.28
CA ILE A 18 -9.92 10.47 -13.50
C ILE A 18 -9.18 11.33 -12.48
N ASP A 19 -9.65 12.54 -12.22
CA ASP A 19 -9.01 13.44 -11.26
C ASP A 19 -9.11 12.93 -9.83
N VAL A 20 -10.26 12.36 -9.44
CA VAL A 20 -10.45 11.70 -8.13
C VAL A 20 -9.58 10.44 -8.00
N VAL A 21 -9.38 9.69 -9.09
CA VAL A 21 -8.49 8.52 -9.12
C VAL A 21 -7.02 8.93 -9.04
N LYS A 22 -6.64 10.09 -9.60
CA LYS A 22 -5.29 10.66 -9.51
C LYS A 22 -5.02 11.37 -8.19
N SER A 23 -6.06 11.90 -7.52
CA SER A 23 -5.95 12.58 -6.24
C SER A 23 -5.94 11.61 -5.06
N THR A 24 -5.31 10.43 -5.19
CA THR A 24 -4.94 9.67 -3.99
C THR A 24 -3.95 10.50 -3.21
N PRO A 25 -4.30 10.93 -1.98
CA PRO A 25 -3.51 11.86 -1.20
C PRO A 25 -2.33 11.08 -0.61
N LEU A 26 -1.25 10.99 -1.36
CA LEU A 26 0.06 10.61 -0.82
C LEU A 26 1.07 11.75 -1.01
N GLY A 27 0.59 13.00 -1.10
CA GLY A 27 1.37 14.14 -0.64
C GLY A 27 1.46 14.06 0.88
N GLY A 28 2.16 13.04 1.39
CA GLY A 28 2.17 12.67 2.79
C GLY A 28 2.68 13.80 3.65
N GLU A 29 1.91 14.18 4.67
CA GLU A 29 2.49 14.73 5.88
C GLU A 29 3.55 13.74 6.40
N TYR A 30 4.71 14.25 6.82
CA TYR A 30 5.71 13.45 7.51
C TYR A 30 5.07 12.79 8.71
N VAL A 31 5.24 11.48 8.85
CA VAL A 31 4.56 10.71 9.89
C VAL A 31 5.45 10.52 11.13
N GLY A 32 6.75 10.81 11.04
CA GLY A 32 7.69 10.61 12.15
C GLY A 32 8.93 11.49 12.10
N SER A 33 9.64 11.49 13.22
CA SER A 33 10.95 12.13 13.35
C SER A 33 12.01 11.14 13.80
N TYR A 34 13.27 11.47 13.56
CA TYR A 34 14.39 10.64 13.96
C TYR A 34 15.51 11.48 14.59
N GLN A 35 16.40 10.82 15.34
CA GLN A 35 17.61 11.44 15.87
C GLN A 35 18.81 10.53 15.60
N TYR A 36 19.94 11.14 15.21
CA TYR A 36 21.22 10.44 15.13
C TYR A 36 21.68 10.05 16.53
N THR A 37 22.15 8.82 16.67
CA THR A 37 22.74 8.33 17.93
C THR A 37 24.22 8.03 17.75
N ASN A 38 24.90 7.75 18.86
CA ASN A 38 26.25 7.19 18.85
C ASN A 38 26.24 5.67 19.09
N PHE A 39 25.06 5.03 19.08
CA PHE A 39 24.93 3.59 19.30
C PHE A 39 25.15 2.85 17.99
N THR A 40 25.91 1.77 18.03
CA THR A 40 26.03 0.79 16.95
C THR A 40 24.99 -0.32 17.11
N LEU A 41 24.80 -1.14 16.07
CA LEU A 41 23.91 -2.31 16.15
C LEU A 41 24.24 -3.23 17.32
N ASN A 42 25.53 -3.40 17.66
CA ASN A 42 25.94 -4.23 18.79
C ASN A 42 25.56 -3.60 20.13
N ASP A 43 25.72 -2.28 20.27
CA ASP A 43 25.31 -1.56 21.48
C ASP A 43 23.79 -1.70 21.71
N ILE A 44 22.99 -1.62 20.64
CA ILE A 44 21.54 -1.80 20.72
C ILE A 44 21.17 -3.25 21.10
N ARG A 45 21.84 -4.27 20.54
CA ARG A 45 21.59 -5.68 20.90
C ARG A 45 21.90 -5.99 22.37
N GLU A 46 22.87 -5.30 22.95
CA GLU A 46 23.23 -5.45 24.38
C GLU A 46 22.40 -4.53 25.29
N MET A 47 21.57 -3.66 24.72
CA MET A 47 20.76 -2.71 25.47
C MET A 47 19.71 -3.44 26.31
N LYS A 48 19.72 -3.16 27.61
CA LYS A 48 18.72 -3.67 28.55
C LYS A 48 17.44 -2.85 28.43
N THR A 49 16.30 -3.52 28.59
CA THR A 49 15.01 -2.85 28.75
C THR A 49 15.04 -2.00 30.03
N ILE A 50 14.45 -0.80 29.95
CA ILE A 50 14.45 0.17 31.04
C ILE A 50 13.02 0.22 31.61
N PRO A 51 12.78 -0.27 32.83
CA PRO A 51 11.47 -0.15 33.45
C PRO A 51 11.19 1.31 33.80
N CYS A 52 9.93 1.72 33.68
CA CYS A 52 9.50 3.09 33.93
C CYS A 52 8.11 3.14 34.56
N LYS A 53 7.82 4.25 35.23
CA LYS A 53 6.49 4.57 35.77
C LYS A 53 5.82 5.69 34.98
N GLU A 54 6.60 6.60 34.41
CA GLU A 54 6.17 7.78 33.68
C GLU A 54 7.21 8.14 32.61
N ASP A 55 6.81 8.95 31.63
CA ASP A 55 7.66 9.27 30.47
C ASP A 55 8.95 10.02 30.86
N SER A 56 8.93 10.79 31.95
CA SER A 56 10.09 11.52 32.48
C SER A 56 11.22 10.64 33.00
N GLU A 57 10.96 9.35 33.28
CA GLU A 57 12.00 8.40 33.67
C GLU A 57 12.73 7.80 32.46
N CYS A 58 12.20 8.00 31.25
CA CYS A 58 12.76 7.44 30.05
C CYS A 58 13.87 8.31 29.45
N PRO A 59 14.89 7.68 28.84
CA PRO A 59 15.96 8.43 28.20
C PRO A 59 15.43 9.21 26.99
N ASP A 60 16.15 10.26 26.60
CA ASP A 60 15.73 11.15 25.51
C ASP A 60 15.51 10.43 24.18
N TYR A 61 16.15 9.28 23.95
CA TYR A 61 15.98 8.44 22.75
C TYR A 61 14.78 7.46 22.82
N SER A 62 13.97 7.54 23.88
CA SER A 62 12.72 6.78 24.02
C SER A 62 11.52 7.58 23.49
N ARG A 63 10.47 6.87 23.10
CA ARG A 63 9.15 7.45 22.77
C ARG A 63 8.27 7.69 24.01
N GLY A 64 8.72 7.27 25.18
CA GLY A 64 7.99 7.39 26.44
C GLY A 64 7.89 6.06 27.16
N CYS A 65 6.98 5.98 28.11
CA CYS A 65 6.77 4.83 28.99
C CYS A 65 5.52 4.04 28.57
N GLU A 66 5.71 2.87 27.95
CA GLU A 66 4.65 2.05 27.36
C GLU A 66 4.39 0.77 28.17
N LEU A 67 3.15 0.27 28.11
CA LEU A 67 2.73 -0.98 28.72
C LEU A 67 2.83 -2.13 27.70
N PHE A 68 3.69 -3.09 27.98
CA PHE A 68 3.85 -4.32 27.21
C PHE A 68 3.11 -5.45 27.92
N THR A 69 2.17 -6.09 27.24
CA THR A 69 1.38 -7.20 27.78
C THR A 69 1.62 -8.49 26.98
N LEU A 70 1.77 -9.61 27.69
CA LEU A 70 1.83 -10.95 27.10
C LEU A 70 0.89 -11.88 27.85
N TYR A 71 0.00 -12.54 27.11
CA TYR A 71 -0.85 -13.57 27.66
C TYR A 71 -0.10 -14.92 27.71
N ASN A 72 0.11 -15.46 28.91
CA ASN A 72 0.81 -16.74 29.10
C ASN A 72 -0.12 -17.96 29.17
N GLY A 73 -1.38 -17.82 28.74
CA GLY A 73 -2.38 -18.88 28.84
C GLY A 73 -3.17 -18.89 30.17
N GLN A 74 -2.72 -18.17 31.19
CA GLN A 74 -3.42 -18.05 32.48
C GLN A 74 -3.75 -16.60 32.81
N ASN A 75 -2.75 -15.72 32.75
CA ASN A 75 -2.87 -14.31 33.07
C ASN A 75 -2.10 -13.46 32.05
N ASP A 76 -2.45 -12.18 31.98
CA ASP A 76 -1.63 -11.20 31.30
C ASP A 76 -0.45 -10.83 32.19
N VAL A 77 0.77 -11.02 31.67
CA VAL A 77 2.00 -10.53 32.28
C VAL A 77 2.26 -9.13 31.72
N GLU A 78 2.35 -8.15 32.61
CA GLU A 78 2.49 -6.75 32.23
C GLU A 78 3.87 -6.20 32.63
N TYR A 79 4.53 -5.50 31.70
CA TYR A 79 5.75 -4.74 31.94
C TYR A 79 5.57 -3.31 31.49
N LYS A 80 5.94 -2.35 32.34
CA LYS A 80 5.96 -0.94 31.96
C LYS A 80 7.39 -0.51 31.67
N LEU A 81 7.69 -0.25 30.40
CA LEU A 81 9.05 -0.09 29.88
C LEU A 81 9.16 1.15 28.99
N CYS A 82 10.36 1.73 28.94
CA CYS A 82 10.66 2.78 27.98
C CYS A 82 10.67 2.21 26.57
N ASP A 83 9.78 2.72 25.73
CA ASP A 83 9.60 2.27 24.35
C ASP A 83 10.68 2.87 23.44
N MET A 84 11.59 2.02 23.00
CA MET A 84 12.75 2.38 22.22
C MET A 84 12.73 1.65 20.88
N THR A 85 12.85 2.40 19.79
CA THR A 85 12.88 1.87 18.42
C THR A 85 14.07 2.48 17.68
N PHE A 86 14.90 1.63 17.09
CA PHE A 86 16.06 2.03 16.32
C PHE A 86 16.08 1.36 14.95
N ILE A 87 16.63 2.05 13.97
CA ILE A 87 17.03 1.45 12.69
C ILE A 87 18.54 1.56 12.54
N CYS A 88 19.18 0.46 12.13
CA CYS A 88 20.63 0.31 12.15
C CYS A 88 21.13 -0.37 10.88
N HIS A 89 22.34 0.01 10.45
CA HIS A 89 23.19 -0.84 9.62
C HIS A 89 24.24 -1.55 10.47
N LYS A 90 24.87 -2.60 9.92
CA LYS A 90 25.79 -3.47 10.68
C LYS A 90 27.04 -2.74 11.20
N ASN A 91 27.57 -1.80 10.43
CA ASN A 91 28.85 -1.12 10.72
C ASN A 91 28.71 0.40 10.87
N GLU A 92 27.50 0.89 11.16
CA GLU A 92 27.21 2.32 11.27
C GLU A 92 26.50 2.61 12.59
N THR A 93 26.31 3.90 12.88
CA THR A 93 25.49 4.32 14.01
C THR A 93 24.00 4.23 13.65
N CYS A 94 23.20 3.89 14.66
CA CYS A 94 21.77 3.73 14.52
C CYS A 94 21.04 5.08 14.59
N LEU A 95 19.85 5.12 13.99
CA LEU A 95 18.90 6.22 14.17
C LEU A 95 17.86 5.81 15.21
N SER A 96 17.58 6.70 16.15
CA SER A 96 16.44 6.57 17.08
C SER A 96 15.19 7.13 16.43
N LEU A 97 14.08 6.39 16.48
CA LEU A 97 12.82 6.78 15.86
C LEU A 97 11.81 7.27 16.89
N TYR A 98 11.19 8.41 16.62
CA TYR A 98 10.17 9.02 17.46
C TYR A 98 8.80 9.01 16.78
N ASN A 99 7.74 8.83 17.58
CA ASN A 99 6.34 8.98 17.19
C ASN A 99 5.85 8.10 16.03
N ALA A 100 6.66 7.13 15.57
CA ALA A 100 6.26 6.21 14.52
C ALA A 100 6.62 4.78 14.93
N SER A 101 5.60 3.91 15.00
CA SER A 101 5.78 2.46 15.17
C SER A 101 6.09 1.75 13.85
N VAL A 102 5.89 2.44 12.73
CA VAL A 102 6.06 1.94 11.36
C VAL A 102 6.72 3.02 10.49
N TYR A 103 7.48 2.58 9.50
CA TYR A 103 8.21 3.44 8.55
C TYR A 103 7.72 3.26 7.11
N TYR A 104 6.58 2.58 6.97
CA TYR A 104 5.83 2.42 5.73
C TYR A 104 4.35 2.37 6.07
N ILE A 105 3.50 2.59 5.08
CA ILE A 105 2.05 2.40 5.16
C ILE A 105 1.59 1.44 4.08
N ASN A 106 0.52 0.69 4.33
CA ASN A 106 -0.08 -0.16 3.31
C ASN A 106 -1.20 0.58 2.59
N VAL A 107 -1.01 0.87 1.30
CA VAL A 107 -2.03 1.49 0.46
C VAL A 107 -2.49 0.49 -0.58
N ARG A 108 -3.66 -0.10 -0.33
CA ARG A 108 -4.31 -1.07 -1.24
C ARG A 108 -3.43 -2.30 -1.53
N GLY A 109 -2.64 -2.77 -0.58
CA GLY A 109 -1.75 -3.94 -0.78
C GLY A 109 -0.42 -3.58 -1.44
N ILE A 110 -0.07 -2.30 -1.47
CA ILE A 110 1.25 -1.79 -1.83
C ILE A 110 1.87 -1.22 -0.56
N GLU A 111 3.12 -1.56 -0.28
CA GLU A 111 3.91 -0.92 0.76
C GLU A 111 4.42 0.40 0.25
N TYR A 112 4.16 1.47 1.00
CA TYR A 112 4.59 2.81 0.65
C TYR A 112 5.48 3.37 1.75
N GLY A 113 6.76 3.53 1.44
CA GLY A 113 7.76 4.11 2.32
C GLY A 113 7.50 5.60 2.56
N ILE A 114 7.60 6.03 3.81
CA ILE A 114 7.34 7.43 4.20
C ILE A 114 8.64 8.12 4.63
N SER A 115 8.72 9.44 4.44
CA SER A 115 9.84 10.23 4.93
C SER A 115 9.75 10.57 6.41
N PHE A 116 10.92 10.64 7.01
CA PHE A 116 11.20 11.06 8.37
C PHE A 116 12.07 12.30 8.36
N VAL A 117 11.91 13.15 9.36
CA VAL A 117 12.66 14.41 9.50
C VAL A 117 13.50 14.38 10.77
N ASN A 118 14.70 14.93 10.70
CA ASN A 118 15.57 14.99 11.87
C ASN A 118 14.96 15.91 12.94
N ASN A 119 14.91 15.46 14.20
CA ASN A 119 14.30 16.21 15.29
C ASN A 119 14.89 17.62 15.47
N ASN A 120 16.20 17.78 15.25
CA ASN A 120 16.88 19.08 15.34
C ASN A 120 16.39 20.08 14.27
N THR A 121 15.90 19.58 13.13
CA THR A 121 15.41 20.42 12.03
C THR A 121 14.00 20.93 12.29
N LEU A 122 13.16 20.13 12.95
CA LEU A 122 11.78 20.49 13.30
C LEU A 122 11.70 21.74 14.18
N GLU A 123 12.69 21.94 15.06
CA GLU A 123 12.74 23.08 15.96
C GLU A 123 13.02 24.42 15.24
N HIS A 124 13.49 24.40 13.99
CA HIS A 124 14.18 25.56 13.42
C HIS A 124 13.68 26.11 12.07
N LYS A 125 12.80 25.46 11.27
CA LYS A 125 12.53 25.95 9.89
C LYS A 125 11.44 25.25 9.04
N GLU A 126 11.23 25.81 7.84
CA GLU A 126 10.66 25.11 6.67
C GLU A 126 11.52 23.88 6.33
N ILE A 127 10.88 22.72 6.23
CA ILE A 127 11.56 21.44 5.98
C ILE A 127 11.87 21.35 4.48
N GLU A 128 13.17 21.31 4.13
CA GLU A 128 13.58 21.07 2.75
C GLU A 128 13.67 19.55 2.47
N ASN A 129 13.60 19.15 1.20
CA ASN A 129 13.71 17.74 0.82
C ASN A 129 15.03 17.08 1.25
N LYS A 130 16.11 17.86 1.43
CA LYS A 130 17.41 17.35 1.90
C LYS A 130 17.40 16.96 3.38
N ASP A 131 16.43 17.45 4.15
CA ASP A 131 16.30 17.19 5.58
C ASP A 131 15.44 15.94 5.86
N LYS A 132 14.96 15.30 4.80
CA LYS A 132 14.15 14.09 4.82
C LYS A 132 15.01 12.86 4.56
N ILE A 133 14.68 11.80 5.29
CA ILE A 133 15.19 10.45 5.04
C ILE A 133 14.02 9.47 4.94
N ILE A 134 14.09 8.57 3.98
CA ILE A 134 13.14 7.48 3.77
C ILE A 134 13.80 6.23 4.34
N LEU A 135 13.19 5.67 5.38
CA LEU A 135 13.75 4.52 6.10
C LEU A 135 13.38 3.18 5.45
N HIS A 136 12.24 3.14 4.74
CA HIS A 136 11.80 1.96 4.00
C HIS A 136 12.50 1.85 2.65
N SER A 137 12.89 0.65 2.27
CA SER A 137 13.53 0.38 0.98
C SER A 137 12.84 -0.78 0.27
N CYS A 138 12.63 -0.65 -1.03
CA CYS A 138 11.98 -1.64 -1.85
C CYS A 138 12.95 -2.71 -2.34
N ASN A 139 12.49 -3.96 -2.29
CA ASN A 139 13.09 -5.04 -3.05
C ASN A 139 12.79 -4.87 -4.55
N ASP A 140 13.77 -5.22 -5.39
CA ASP A 140 13.68 -5.08 -6.85
C ASP A 140 12.51 -5.86 -7.46
N GLU A 141 12.27 -7.10 -7.01
CA GLU A 141 11.14 -7.91 -7.48
C GLU A 141 9.80 -7.33 -6.98
N MET A 142 9.71 -6.91 -5.71
CA MET A 142 8.49 -6.26 -5.20
C MET A 142 8.18 -4.96 -5.96
N TYR A 143 9.19 -4.16 -6.25
CA TYR A 143 9.06 -2.93 -7.04
C TYR A 143 8.56 -3.21 -8.46
N LYS A 144 9.19 -4.14 -9.19
CA LYS A 144 8.76 -4.58 -10.53
C LYS A 144 7.31 -5.06 -10.56
N HIS A 145 6.84 -5.64 -9.46
CA HIS A 145 5.48 -6.13 -9.31
C HIS A 145 4.49 -5.10 -8.73
N ASN A 146 4.87 -3.82 -8.59
CA ASN A 146 4.06 -2.76 -7.97
C ASN A 146 3.53 -3.14 -6.58
N LEU A 147 4.36 -3.82 -5.78
CA LEU A 147 4.07 -4.17 -4.40
C LEU A 147 4.74 -3.26 -3.38
N CYS A 148 5.76 -2.53 -3.82
CA CYS A 148 6.51 -1.62 -3.00
C CYS A 148 6.76 -0.33 -3.79
N ASP A 149 6.62 0.78 -3.10
CA ASP A 149 7.00 2.10 -3.56
C ASP A 149 7.45 2.94 -2.35
N THR A 150 8.02 4.11 -2.59
CA THR A 150 8.42 5.03 -1.53
C THR A 150 8.05 6.46 -1.88
N GLU A 151 8.11 7.37 -0.90
CA GLU A 151 8.23 8.78 -1.23
C GLU A 151 9.40 8.99 -2.19
N THR A 152 9.26 9.98 -3.07
CA THR A 152 10.21 10.27 -4.13
C THR A 152 11.56 10.65 -3.55
N CYS A 153 12.57 9.81 -3.74
CA CYS A 153 13.95 10.17 -3.44
C CYS A 153 14.54 10.96 -4.61
N LEU A 154 15.30 12.02 -4.31
CA LEU A 154 16.00 12.82 -5.32
C LEU A 154 17.49 12.49 -5.36
N MET A 155 18.04 12.10 -4.21
CA MET A 155 19.43 11.76 -4.02
C MET A 155 19.55 10.50 -3.18
N THR A 156 20.70 9.86 -3.27
CA THR A 156 21.03 8.65 -2.52
C THR A 156 20.90 8.85 -1.01
N GLU A 157 21.24 10.04 -0.52
CA GLU A 157 21.19 10.42 0.89
C GLU A 157 19.76 10.57 1.43
N ASN A 158 18.76 10.65 0.55
CA ASN A 158 17.36 10.59 0.96
C ASN A 158 16.93 9.18 1.36
N CYS A 159 17.69 8.15 0.98
CA CYS A 159 17.39 6.76 1.30
C CYS A 159 18.31 6.28 2.41
N TYR A 160 17.75 5.73 3.48
CA TYR A 160 18.57 5.16 4.55
C TYR A 160 19.51 4.05 4.04
N SER A 161 19.04 3.23 3.10
CA SER A 161 19.85 2.21 2.41
C SER A 161 21.03 2.74 1.59
N GLY A 162 21.06 4.05 1.34
CA GLY A 162 22.01 4.66 0.42
C GLY A 162 21.82 4.20 -1.03
N GLN A 163 20.58 3.93 -1.46
CA GLN A 163 20.25 3.66 -2.86
C GLN A 163 18.94 4.32 -3.30
N CYS A 164 19.04 5.35 -4.13
CA CYS A 164 17.90 5.97 -4.81
C CYS A 164 17.91 5.59 -6.30
N ILE A 165 17.00 4.71 -6.72
CA ILE A 165 16.95 4.20 -8.09
C ILE A 165 15.54 4.43 -8.64
N HIS A 166 15.45 5.10 -9.79
CA HIS A 166 14.17 5.51 -10.38
C HIS A 166 13.25 6.30 -9.43
N GLN A 167 13.85 7.12 -8.56
CA GLN A 167 13.16 7.92 -7.54
C GLN A 167 12.50 7.10 -6.41
N THR A 168 12.84 5.81 -6.29
CA THR A 168 12.41 4.93 -5.21
C THR A 168 13.64 4.50 -4.39
N CYS A 169 13.51 4.43 -3.07
CA CYS A 169 14.57 3.89 -2.24
C CYS A 169 14.61 2.37 -2.39
N MET A 170 15.75 1.84 -2.82
CA MET A 170 15.95 0.41 -3.06
C MET A 170 16.83 -0.19 -1.98
N ILE A 171 16.69 -1.49 -1.75
CA ILE A 171 17.51 -2.19 -0.76
C ILE A 171 18.96 -2.25 -1.21
N ASN A 172 19.86 -2.08 -0.25
CA ASN A 172 21.28 -2.30 -0.43
C ASN A 172 21.69 -3.65 0.20
N SER A 173 21.80 -4.70 -0.63
CA SER A 173 22.19 -6.03 -0.15
C SER A 173 23.58 -6.09 0.50
N GLU A 174 24.46 -5.12 0.22
CA GLU A 174 25.78 -5.03 0.85
C GLU A 174 25.72 -4.41 2.24
N ASN A 175 24.66 -3.66 2.55
CA ASN A 175 24.46 -2.95 3.82
C ASN A 175 23.00 -3.05 4.28
N PRO A 176 22.54 -4.24 4.71
CA PRO A 176 21.16 -4.44 5.10
C PRO A 176 20.78 -3.61 6.33
N SER A 177 19.50 -3.26 6.39
CA SER A 177 18.90 -2.48 7.47
C SER A 177 18.28 -3.41 8.51
N TYR A 178 18.50 -3.10 9.79
CA TYR A 178 17.92 -3.81 10.91
C TYR A 178 16.97 -2.90 11.68
N MET A 179 15.77 -3.38 11.96
CA MET A 179 14.84 -2.74 12.88
C MET A 179 15.00 -3.37 14.26
N CYS A 180 15.34 -2.53 15.24
CA CYS A 180 15.53 -2.91 16.63
C CYS A 180 14.44 -2.31 17.51
N ARG A 181 13.70 -3.15 18.22
CA ARG A 181 12.67 -2.71 19.17
C ARG A 181 12.47 -3.71 20.29
N ILE A 182 11.77 -3.28 21.33
CA ILE A 182 11.37 -4.16 22.42
C ILE A 182 10.35 -5.17 21.90
N ASP A 183 10.65 -6.45 22.09
CA ASP A 183 9.81 -7.59 21.71
C ASP A 183 9.98 -8.71 22.74
N TRP A 184 9.09 -9.68 22.72
CA TRP A 184 9.04 -10.79 23.67
C TRP A 184 9.97 -11.93 23.24
N LEU A 185 10.87 -12.33 24.15
CA LEU A 185 11.59 -13.58 24.02
C LEU A 185 10.65 -14.75 24.37
N LYS A 186 10.21 -15.50 23.35
CA LYS A 186 9.29 -16.65 23.51
C LYS A 186 9.76 -17.63 24.60
N ASP A 187 11.06 -17.88 24.70
CA ASP A 187 11.63 -18.86 25.63
C ASP A 187 11.80 -18.35 27.07
N GLU A 188 11.89 -17.03 27.25
CA GLU A 188 12.22 -16.42 28.54
C GLU A 188 11.04 -15.67 29.17
N GLU A 189 9.90 -15.59 28.45
CA GLU A 189 8.70 -14.84 28.83
C GLU A 189 9.01 -13.41 29.31
N LYS A 190 10.05 -12.80 28.75
CA LYS A 190 10.50 -11.46 29.14
C LYS A 190 10.77 -10.58 27.91
N PRO A 191 10.43 -9.28 28.00
CA PRO A 191 10.72 -8.33 26.94
C PRO A 191 12.22 -8.03 26.86
N ALA A 192 12.75 -8.01 25.64
CA ALA A 192 14.14 -7.69 25.34
C ALA A 192 14.23 -6.84 24.06
N MET A 193 15.36 -6.13 23.89
CA MET A 193 15.65 -5.44 22.65
C MET A 193 16.03 -6.47 21.58
N LEU A 194 15.20 -6.64 20.55
CA LEU A 194 15.46 -7.54 19.42
C LEU A 194 15.70 -6.74 18.15
N CYS A 195 16.79 -7.07 17.45
CA CYS A 195 17.16 -6.47 16.18
C CYS A 195 17.00 -7.50 15.06
N LYS A 196 16.07 -7.23 14.15
CA LYS A 196 15.68 -8.12 13.05
C LYS A 196 15.73 -7.38 11.72
N MET A 197 15.62 -8.10 10.61
CA MET A 197 15.65 -7.50 9.27
C MET A 197 14.47 -6.54 9.10
N ALA A 198 14.74 -5.37 8.52
CA ALA A 198 13.72 -4.39 8.18
C ALA A 198 12.86 -4.85 6.99
N ASN A 199 11.73 -4.19 6.77
CA ASN A 199 10.85 -4.42 5.64
C ASN A 199 11.58 -4.17 4.31
N GLY A 200 11.34 -5.06 3.35
CA GLY A 200 12.05 -5.19 2.09
C GLY A 200 13.25 -6.14 2.17
N GLU A 201 13.97 -6.20 3.30
CA GLU A 201 15.24 -6.92 3.40
C GLU A 201 15.08 -8.44 3.22
N PRO A 202 16.11 -9.14 2.71
CA PRO A 202 16.04 -10.59 2.50
C PRO A 202 15.81 -11.38 3.79
N CYS A 203 14.97 -12.42 3.71
CA CYS A 203 14.67 -13.34 4.81
C CYS A 203 14.54 -14.78 4.31
N SER A 204 14.68 -15.75 5.22
CA SER A 204 14.36 -17.16 4.97
C SER A 204 13.14 -17.62 5.75
N GLU A 205 12.91 -17.04 6.93
CA GLU A 205 11.82 -17.39 7.83
C GLU A 205 11.20 -16.13 8.47
N ASP A 206 9.95 -16.23 8.95
CA ASP A 206 9.27 -15.11 9.60
C ASP A 206 10.05 -14.56 10.82
N GLU A 207 10.85 -15.40 11.47
CA GLU A 207 11.62 -15.00 12.64
C GLU A 207 12.79 -14.07 12.32
N ASP A 208 13.24 -14.03 11.05
CA ASP A 208 14.26 -13.10 10.56
C ASP A 208 13.73 -11.66 10.50
N CYS A 209 12.43 -11.51 10.32
CA CYS A 209 11.75 -10.24 10.11
C CYS A 209 11.32 -9.60 11.43
N ASP A 210 11.34 -8.27 11.45
CA ASP A 210 10.84 -7.51 12.60
C ASP A 210 9.37 -7.89 12.94
N GLN A 211 8.95 -7.72 14.21
CA GLN A 211 7.64 -8.18 14.71
C GLN A 211 6.37 -7.71 13.94
N ILE A 212 6.46 -6.71 13.07
CA ILE A 212 5.31 -6.21 12.28
C ILE A 212 5.27 -6.81 10.87
N ASN A 213 6.32 -7.53 10.49
CA ASN A 213 6.51 -8.10 9.17
C ASN A 213 6.62 -9.64 9.26
N VAL A 214 6.45 -10.27 8.12
CA VAL A 214 6.60 -11.72 7.89
C VAL A 214 7.45 -11.93 6.65
N CYS A 215 8.00 -13.13 6.49
CA CYS A 215 8.81 -13.45 5.33
C CYS A 215 7.92 -13.83 4.14
N ASP A 216 7.87 -13.00 3.09
CA ASP A 216 7.16 -13.33 1.85
C ASP A 216 7.98 -14.36 1.05
N SER A 217 7.67 -15.63 1.25
CA SER A 217 8.27 -16.79 0.55
C SER A 217 8.28 -16.73 -0.98
N ARG A 218 7.60 -15.78 -1.62
CA ARG A 218 7.65 -15.61 -3.10
C ARG A 218 8.84 -14.77 -3.54
N PHE A 219 9.26 -13.83 -2.71
CA PHE A 219 10.33 -12.88 -3.00
C PHE A 219 11.50 -13.02 -2.02
N ASP A 220 11.36 -13.86 -0.99
CA ASP A 220 12.31 -14.11 0.09
C ASP A 220 12.72 -12.82 0.80
N VAL A 221 11.72 -11.99 1.15
CA VAL A 221 11.88 -10.68 1.79
C VAL A 221 10.87 -10.42 2.88
N CYS A 222 11.27 -9.63 3.87
CA CYS A 222 10.38 -9.18 4.93
C CYS A 222 9.34 -8.22 4.38
N ALA A 223 8.06 -8.56 4.50
CA ALA A 223 6.95 -7.75 4.03
C ALA A 223 5.84 -7.69 5.08
N SER A 224 4.97 -6.71 4.95
CA SER A 224 3.72 -6.61 5.69
C SER A 224 2.89 -7.86 5.43
N PRO A 225 2.24 -8.44 6.46
CA PRO A 225 1.33 -9.56 6.29
C PRO A 225 0.26 -9.32 5.22
N LEU A 226 -0.21 -8.08 5.07
CA LEU A 226 -1.20 -7.70 4.05
C LEU A 226 -0.67 -7.85 2.62
N VAL A 227 0.62 -7.62 2.40
CA VAL A 227 1.26 -7.77 1.08
C VAL A 227 1.66 -9.22 0.82
N ALA A 228 2.19 -9.91 1.84
CA ALA A 228 2.52 -11.33 1.77
C ALA A 228 1.29 -12.19 1.48
N GLU A 229 0.17 -11.98 2.19
CA GLU A 229 -1.06 -12.80 2.05
C GLU A 229 -2.01 -12.30 0.93
N GLY A 230 -1.99 -11.01 0.61
CA GLY A 230 -3.09 -10.31 -0.07
C GLY A 230 -3.36 -10.68 -1.52
N ARG A 231 -2.51 -11.45 -2.19
CA ARG A 231 -2.65 -11.72 -3.65
C ARG A 231 -3.39 -12.99 -4.02
N GLY A 232 -3.56 -13.95 -3.11
CA GLY A 232 -4.24 -15.21 -3.46
C GLY A 232 -5.70 -15.04 -3.88
N LYS A 233 -6.38 -13.96 -3.46
CA LYS A 233 -7.83 -13.81 -3.65
C LYS A 233 -8.23 -12.65 -4.56
N ARG A 234 -7.46 -11.56 -4.62
CA ARG A 234 -7.91 -10.31 -5.27
C ARG A 234 -7.94 -10.42 -6.80
N ASP A 235 -6.97 -11.11 -7.39
CA ASP A 235 -6.91 -11.28 -8.86
C ASP A 235 -8.12 -12.07 -9.38
N TYR A 236 -8.59 -13.04 -8.61
CA TYR A 236 -9.76 -13.85 -8.97
C TYR A 236 -11.05 -13.02 -9.00
N PHE A 237 -11.24 -12.12 -8.02
CA PHE A 237 -12.40 -11.21 -8.02
C PHE A 237 -12.38 -10.21 -9.17
N PHE A 238 -11.20 -9.69 -9.54
CA PHE A 238 -11.09 -8.79 -10.69
C PHE A 238 -11.44 -9.51 -12.00
N ILE A 239 -10.89 -10.71 -12.22
CA ILE A 239 -11.19 -11.50 -13.42
C ILE A 239 -12.67 -11.87 -13.49
N ILE A 240 -13.28 -12.29 -12.37
CA ILE A 240 -14.73 -12.54 -12.29
C ILE A 240 -15.52 -11.26 -12.60
N GLY A 241 -15.12 -10.12 -12.05
CA GLY A 241 -15.78 -8.83 -12.29
C GLY A 241 -15.78 -8.43 -13.77
N VAL A 242 -14.63 -8.59 -14.44
CA VAL A 242 -14.51 -8.35 -15.90
C VAL A 242 -15.39 -9.31 -16.68
N ALA A 243 -15.40 -10.60 -16.33
CA ALA A 243 -16.24 -11.60 -16.99
C ALA A 243 -17.74 -11.27 -16.85
N ILE A 244 -18.20 -10.89 -15.65
CA ILE A 244 -19.59 -10.47 -15.42
C ILE A 244 -19.94 -9.23 -16.24
N THR A 245 -19.03 -8.25 -16.32
CA THR A 245 -19.26 -7.02 -17.09
C THR A 245 -19.38 -7.31 -18.59
N ILE A 246 -18.53 -8.20 -19.13
CA ILE A 246 -18.63 -8.66 -20.52
C ILE A 246 -19.99 -9.34 -20.77
N ILE A 247 -20.44 -10.20 -19.85
CA ILE A 247 -21.76 -10.86 -19.95
C ILE A 247 -22.89 -9.82 -19.98
N ILE A 248 -22.85 -8.80 -19.11
CA ILE A 248 -23.85 -7.72 -19.10
C ILE A 248 -23.86 -6.96 -20.43
N ILE A 249 -22.70 -6.62 -20.98
CA ILE A 249 -22.59 -5.95 -22.29
C ILE A 249 -23.21 -6.82 -23.40
N LEU A 250 -22.91 -8.12 -23.42
CA LEU A 250 -23.48 -9.05 -24.41
C LEU A 250 -25.00 -9.17 -24.29
N VAL A 251 -25.54 -9.19 -23.07
CA VAL A 251 -27.00 -9.19 -22.83
C VAL A 251 -27.63 -7.89 -23.34
N ILE A 252 -27.01 -6.73 -23.08
CA ILE A 252 -27.50 -5.44 -23.59
C ILE A 252 -27.52 -5.44 -25.13
N ILE A 253 -26.44 -5.89 -25.76
CA ILE A 253 -26.38 -6.01 -27.24
C ILE A 253 -27.50 -6.93 -27.74
N ALA A 254 -27.69 -8.10 -27.11
CA ALA A 254 -28.75 -9.02 -27.48
C ALA A 254 -30.14 -8.38 -27.37
N VAL A 255 -30.45 -7.69 -26.27
CA VAL A 255 -31.73 -6.99 -26.07
C VAL A 255 -31.94 -5.90 -27.13
N VAL A 256 -30.91 -5.08 -27.40
CA VAL A 256 -30.99 -4.03 -28.44
C VAL A 256 -31.21 -4.63 -29.82
N THR A 257 -30.52 -5.71 -30.18
CA THR A 257 -30.72 -6.38 -31.48
C THR A 257 -32.10 -6.98 -31.60
N LEU A 258 -32.64 -7.61 -30.55
CA LEU A 258 -34.02 -8.13 -30.53
C LEU A 258 -35.05 -7.00 -30.70
N PHE A 259 -34.82 -5.85 -30.07
CA PHE A 259 -35.68 -4.68 -30.22
C PHE A 259 -35.66 -4.15 -31.65
N VAL A 260 -34.48 -3.99 -32.26
CA VAL A 260 -34.33 -3.57 -33.66
C VAL A 260 -35.01 -4.56 -34.61
N MET A 261 -34.81 -5.87 -34.41
CA MET A 261 -35.45 -6.90 -35.22
C MET A 261 -36.97 -6.87 -35.09
N SER A 262 -37.51 -6.58 -33.89
CA SER A 262 -38.95 -6.40 -33.68
C SER A 262 -39.49 -5.19 -34.44
N CYS A 263 -38.79 -4.05 -34.43
CA CYS A 263 -39.16 -2.87 -35.22
C CYS A 263 -39.13 -3.15 -36.73
N ILE A 264 -38.11 -3.87 -37.21
CA ILE A 264 -38.01 -4.28 -38.62
C ILE A 264 -39.18 -5.20 -38.99
N TYR A 265 -39.53 -6.16 -38.12
CA TYR A 265 -40.64 -7.08 -38.36
C TYR A 265 -41.98 -6.35 -38.51
N VAL A 266 -42.27 -5.39 -37.62
CA VAL A 266 -43.47 -4.55 -37.71
C VAL A 266 -43.48 -3.75 -39.02
N ALA A 267 -42.36 -3.12 -39.38
CA ALA A 267 -42.27 -2.37 -40.64
C ALA A 267 -42.47 -3.25 -41.88
N ILE A 268 -41.96 -4.49 -41.87
CA ILE A 268 -42.18 -5.46 -42.97
C ILE A 268 -43.65 -5.88 -43.05
N ASP A 269 -44.31 -6.09 -41.90
CA ASP A 269 -45.73 -6.45 -41.88
C ASP A 269 -46.62 -5.34 -42.44
N GLU A 270 -46.37 -4.09 -42.05
CA GLU A 270 -47.02 -2.92 -42.64
C GLU A 270 -46.78 -2.82 -44.16
N LEU A 271 -45.55 -3.04 -44.61
CA LEU A 271 -45.21 -3.03 -46.03
C LEU A 271 -45.94 -4.14 -46.81
N LYS A 272 -46.05 -5.34 -46.24
CA LYS A 272 -46.81 -6.45 -46.83
C LYS A 272 -48.29 -6.12 -46.97
N ASN A 273 -48.89 -5.52 -45.94
CA ASN A 273 -50.29 -5.10 -45.99
C ASN A 273 -50.53 -4.03 -47.09
N ILE A 274 -49.61 -3.08 -47.25
CA ILE A 274 -49.67 -2.08 -48.33
C ILE A 274 -49.56 -2.75 -49.71
N LEU A 275 -48.59 -3.66 -49.90
CA LEU A 275 -48.40 -4.40 -51.15
C LEU A 275 -49.62 -5.25 -51.54
N PHE A 276 -50.27 -5.89 -50.55
CA PHE A 276 -51.46 -6.71 -50.79
C PHE A 276 -52.64 -5.87 -51.29
N ASN A 277 -52.88 -4.69 -50.67
CA ASN A 277 -53.92 -3.77 -51.12
C ASN A 277 -53.67 -3.27 -52.55
N ILE A 278 -52.44 -2.87 -52.88
CA ILE A 278 -52.08 -2.44 -54.24
C ILE A 278 -52.31 -3.57 -55.25
N SER A 279 -51.93 -4.81 -54.92
CA SER A 279 -52.12 -5.96 -55.81
C SER A 279 -53.60 -6.27 -56.10
N ASP A 280 -54.49 -6.05 -55.14
CA ASP A 280 -55.92 -6.30 -55.32
C ASP A 280 -56.55 -5.24 -56.23
N ASP A 281 -56.14 -3.97 -56.09
CA ASP A 281 -56.55 -2.88 -56.99
C ASP A 281 -56.14 -3.15 -58.45
N TYR A 282 -54.93 -3.66 -58.68
CA TYR A 282 -54.48 -4.03 -60.03
C TYR A 282 -55.33 -5.16 -60.65
N ARG A 283 -55.78 -6.14 -59.85
CA ARG A 283 -56.65 -7.23 -60.33
C ARG A 283 -58.05 -6.77 -60.71
N GLN A 284 -58.58 -5.74 -60.04
CA GLN A 284 -59.89 -5.19 -60.39
C GLN A 284 -59.86 -4.42 -61.71
N LEU A 285 -58.72 -3.80 -62.04
CA LEU A 285 -58.53 -3.11 -63.33
C LEU A 285 -58.42 -4.08 -64.51
N GLU A 286 -57.91 -5.30 -64.30
CA GLU A 286 -57.76 -6.30 -65.39
C GLU A 286 -59.07 -7.00 -65.75
N ASN A 287 -60.05 -7.02 -64.86
CA ASN A 287 -61.36 -7.66 -65.08
C ASN A 287 -62.45 -6.71 -65.64
N ASN A 288 -62.13 -5.43 -65.85
CA ASN A 288 -63.01 -4.43 -66.47
C ASN A 288 -62.53 -4.06 -67.87
#